data_AF-A0A9E5EZI8-F1
#
_entry.id   AF-A0A9E5EZI8-F1
#
_cell.length_a   1.000
_cell.length_b   1.000
_cell.length_c   1.000
_cell.angle_alpha   90.00
_cell.angle_beta   90.00
_cell.angle_gamma   90.00
#
_symmetry.space_group_name_H-M   'P 1'
#
loop_
_entity.id
_entity.type
_entity.pdbx_description
1 polymer ?
#
loop_
_entity_poly.entity_id
_entity_poly.type
_entity_poly.pdbx_seq_one_letter_code
_entity_poly.pdbx_strand_id
1 'polypeptide(L)'
;MKILVGSVYNQESLKWHAIQSEFLKINTSSEFDHIVFFHGIQDGFVQLDCDSTDARQQHAFGIEKILEKFENAHEYSHCLIMDSDAFPIEKKWDYRLKKAMDDNSCYVASPVRFENLDTFFHPCVVFFDRKALPLDVGLKPIENLLGHKCDEVVVKPNCKAFPLLKTNVFSPHPVAASIYYNMFYHHGFGSRSFICRSIHVNNYHPGATCPDALAKSLFSNPKSFISKLMGKKTI
;
A
#
# COMPACT_ATOMS: atom_id res chain seq x y z
N MET A 1 14.51 10.02 12.66
CA MET A 1 14.07 9.75 11.29
C MET A 1 12.88 10.66 11.03
N LYS A 2 12.87 11.39 9.91
CA LYS A 2 11.68 12.15 9.46
C LYS A 2 11.18 11.53 8.15
N ILE A 3 9.87 11.28 8.07
CA ILE A 3 9.22 10.51 6.99
C ILE A 3 8.27 11.42 6.20
N LEU A 4 8.36 11.41 4.86
CA LEU A 4 7.28 11.90 4.02
C LEU A 4 6.32 10.74 3.73
N VAL A 5 5.09 10.83 4.21
CA VAL A 5 4.03 9.88 3.87
C VAL A 5 3.23 10.46 2.71
N GLY A 6 3.13 9.73 1.61
CA GLY A 6 2.38 10.11 0.42
C GLY A 6 1.27 9.13 0.11
N SER A 7 0.10 9.63 -0.28
CA SER A 7 -1.03 8.78 -0.66
C SER A 7 -1.87 9.44 -1.75
N VAL A 8 -2.50 8.61 -2.59
CA VAL A 8 -3.29 9.05 -3.74
C VAL A 8 -4.75 8.62 -3.56
N TYR A 9 -5.67 9.57 -3.64
CA TYR A 9 -7.10 9.38 -3.39
C TYR A 9 -7.96 9.82 -4.58
N ASN A 10 -9.21 9.39 -4.53
CA ASN A 10 -10.34 9.91 -5.32
C ASN A 10 -11.57 10.14 -4.42
N GLN A 11 -12.66 10.66 -4.98
CA GLN A 11 -13.88 10.99 -4.22
C GLN A 11 -14.47 9.82 -3.41
N GLU A 12 -14.41 8.60 -3.94
CA GLU A 12 -14.98 7.41 -3.27
C GLU A 12 -14.18 6.99 -2.04
N SER A 13 -12.94 7.48 -1.91
CA SER A 13 -11.96 7.00 -0.93
C SER A 13 -11.81 7.86 0.34
N LEU A 14 -12.64 8.88 0.56
CA LEU A 14 -12.54 9.76 1.74
C LEU A 14 -12.70 9.02 3.09
N LYS A 15 -13.49 7.94 3.13
CA LYS A 15 -13.61 7.10 4.34
C LYS A 15 -12.30 6.38 4.66
N TRP A 16 -11.53 6.03 3.64
CA TRP A 16 -10.21 5.44 3.81
C TRP A 16 -9.20 6.43 4.38
N HIS A 17 -9.32 7.70 4.03
CA HIS A 17 -8.45 8.74 4.57
C HIS A 17 -8.55 8.84 6.09
N ALA A 18 -9.77 8.87 6.64
CA ALA A 18 -9.97 8.97 8.08
C ALA A 18 -9.29 7.82 8.85
N ILE A 19 -9.47 6.57 8.40
CA ILE A 19 -8.84 5.41 9.03
C ILE A 19 -7.33 5.38 8.79
N GLN A 20 -6.84 5.69 7.59
CA GLN A 20 -5.41 5.74 7.29
C GLN A 20 -4.71 6.77 8.19
N SER A 21 -5.27 7.98 8.31
CA SER A 21 -4.72 9.04 9.17
C SER A 21 -4.74 8.66 10.65
N GLU A 22 -5.82 8.02 11.14
CA GLU A 22 -5.88 7.52 12.52
C GLU A 22 -4.74 6.52 12.77
N PHE A 23 -4.61 5.52 11.91
CA PHE A 23 -3.62 4.45 12.04
C PHE A 23 -2.19 4.96 11.90
N LEU A 24 -1.91 5.88 10.98
CA LEU A 24 -0.62 6.57 10.88
C LEU A 24 -0.27 7.28 12.19
N LYS A 25 -1.21 8.05 12.75
CA LYS A 25 -0.98 8.83 13.98
C LYS A 25 -0.71 7.95 15.20
N ILE A 26 -1.43 6.83 15.35
CA ILE A 26 -1.30 5.98 16.54
C ILE A 26 -0.13 4.99 16.46
N ASN A 27 0.29 4.60 15.25
CA ASN A 27 1.26 3.52 15.06
C ASN A 27 2.64 3.99 14.61
N THR A 28 2.78 5.19 14.04
CA THR A 28 4.07 5.73 13.60
C THR A 28 4.78 6.40 14.77
N SER A 29 6.06 6.05 14.97
CA SER A 29 6.85 6.60 16.09
C SER A 29 7.74 7.79 15.71
N SER A 30 8.17 7.85 14.46
CA SER A 30 8.92 8.99 13.91
C SER A 30 8.03 10.18 13.62
N GLU A 31 8.65 11.36 13.54
CA GLU A 31 8.02 12.55 12.95
C GLU A 31 7.71 12.26 11.48
N PHE A 32 6.51 12.64 11.04
CA PHE A 32 6.10 12.51 9.66
C PHE A 32 5.18 13.63 9.23
N ASP A 33 5.25 13.96 7.95
CA ASP A 33 4.27 14.79 7.26
C ASP A 33 3.50 13.92 6.28
N HIS A 34 2.17 14.07 6.22
CA HIS A 34 1.30 13.31 5.31
C HIS A 34 0.80 14.21 4.20
N ILE A 35 1.36 14.03 3.01
CA ILE A 35 0.87 14.68 1.78
C ILE A 35 -0.15 13.77 1.11
N VAL A 36 -1.28 14.38 0.74
CA VAL A 36 -2.35 13.65 0.07
C VAL A 36 -2.65 14.30 -1.26
N PHE A 37 -2.49 13.50 -2.31
CA PHE A 37 -2.83 13.86 -3.67
C PHE A 37 -4.22 13.33 -4.00
N PHE A 38 -5.04 14.15 -4.66
CA PHE A 38 -6.45 13.86 -4.89
C PHE A 38 -6.83 14.10 -6.34
N HIS A 39 -7.48 13.11 -6.96
CA HIS A 39 -8.07 13.26 -8.28
C HIS A 39 -9.42 13.98 -8.18
N GLY A 40 -9.44 15.24 -8.63
CA GLY A 40 -10.59 16.14 -8.54
C GLY A 40 -10.35 17.29 -7.56
N ILE A 41 -11.42 18.04 -7.27
CA ILE A 41 -11.38 19.19 -6.36
C ILE A 41 -11.83 18.75 -4.97
N GLN A 42 -10.98 18.91 -3.97
CA GLN A 42 -11.30 18.65 -2.57
C GLN A 42 -10.45 19.55 -1.66
N ASP A 43 -11.11 20.31 -0.78
CA ASP A 43 -10.44 21.21 0.15
C ASP A 43 -9.48 20.46 1.09
N GLY A 44 -8.27 21.00 1.24
CA GLY A 44 -7.22 20.44 2.10
C GLY A 44 -6.34 19.37 1.45
N PHE A 45 -6.57 19.04 0.18
CA PHE A 45 -5.77 18.07 -0.58
C PHE A 45 -5.01 18.76 -1.72
N VAL A 46 -3.90 18.15 -2.15
CA VAL A 46 -3.19 18.61 -3.35
C VAL A 46 -3.90 18.02 -4.57
N GLN A 47 -4.51 18.88 -5.37
CA GLN A 47 -5.18 18.46 -6.59
C GLN A 47 -4.17 17.88 -7.59
N LEU A 48 -4.51 16.70 -8.13
CA LEU A 48 -3.85 16.13 -9.30
C LEU A 48 -4.65 16.50 -10.54
N ASP A 49 -3.96 17.10 -11.51
CA ASP A 49 -4.47 17.30 -12.85
C ASP A 49 -3.77 16.30 -13.78
N CYS A 50 -4.50 15.26 -14.19
CA CYS A 50 -4.02 14.19 -15.05
C CYS A 50 -5.03 13.97 -16.16
N ASP A 51 -4.61 14.19 -17.40
CA ASP A 51 -5.48 14.08 -18.58
C ASP A 51 -5.93 12.64 -18.90
N SER A 52 -5.34 11.64 -18.23
CA SER A 52 -5.68 10.23 -18.45
C SER A 52 -7.01 9.84 -17.81
N THR A 53 -7.79 9.02 -18.50
CA THR A 53 -8.98 8.36 -17.95
C THR A 53 -8.70 6.97 -17.39
N ASP A 54 -7.48 6.42 -17.58
CA ASP A 54 -7.08 5.14 -16.98
C ASP A 54 -6.68 5.37 -15.51
N ALA A 55 -7.44 4.79 -14.59
CA ALA A 55 -7.20 4.88 -13.16
C ALA A 55 -5.79 4.43 -12.74
N ARG A 56 -5.15 3.51 -13.48
CA ARG A 56 -3.76 3.08 -13.21
C ARG A 56 -2.75 4.15 -13.60
N GLN A 57 -2.98 4.85 -14.71
CA GLN A 57 -2.11 5.96 -15.15
C GLN A 57 -2.24 7.15 -14.19
N GLN A 58 -3.47 7.49 -13.81
CA GLN A 58 -3.76 8.48 -12.76
C GLN A 58 -3.05 8.14 -11.44
N HIS A 59 -3.15 6.88 -11.00
CA HIS A 59 -2.48 6.42 -9.79
C HIS A 59 -0.95 6.49 -9.90
N ALA A 60 -0.36 6.04 -11.02
CA ALA A 60 1.07 6.14 -11.28
C ALA A 60 1.54 7.61 -11.26
N PHE A 61 0.80 8.52 -11.90
CA PHE A 61 1.09 9.95 -11.90
C PHE A 61 1.06 10.55 -10.49
N GLY A 62 0.09 10.18 -9.65
CA GLY A 62 0.06 10.59 -8.26
C GLY A 62 1.28 10.10 -7.47
N ILE A 63 1.76 8.89 -7.73
CA ILE A 63 3.00 8.37 -7.12
C ILE A 63 4.22 9.16 -7.61
N GLU A 64 4.31 9.47 -8.90
CA GLU A 64 5.38 10.32 -9.45
C GLU A 64 5.43 11.68 -8.73
N LYS A 65 4.27 12.29 -8.43
CA LYS A 65 4.20 13.54 -7.67
C LYS A 65 4.63 13.41 -6.21
N ILE A 66 4.41 12.27 -5.58
CA ILE A 66 4.96 11.97 -4.25
C ILE A 66 6.50 11.87 -4.33
N LEU A 67 7.03 11.17 -5.32
CA LEU A 67 8.48 11.02 -5.53
C LEU A 67 9.14 12.37 -5.81
N GLU A 68 8.57 13.18 -6.70
CA GLU A 68 9.06 14.54 -7.00
C GLU A 68 9.10 15.41 -5.73
N LYS A 69 8.05 15.34 -4.89
CA LYS A 69 8.03 16.07 -3.61
C LYS A 69 9.12 15.58 -2.67
N PHE A 70 9.32 14.27 -2.55
CA PHE A 70 10.34 13.70 -1.69
C PHE A 70 11.76 14.05 -2.17
N GLU A 71 12.02 13.98 -3.48
CA GLU A 71 13.31 14.31 -4.09
C GLU A 71 13.73 15.75 -3.77
N ASN A 72 12.78 16.70 -3.87
CA ASN A 72 13.01 18.12 -3.63
C ASN A 72 13.03 18.52 -2.14
N ALA A 73 12.44 17.72 -1.25
CA ALA A 73 12.32 18.04 0.17
C ALA A 73 13.36 17.28 1.01
N HIS A 74 14.57 17.84 1.10
CA HIS A 74 15.74 17.18 1.72
C HIS A 74 15.65 16.97 3.24
N GLU A 75 14.67 17.59 3.93
CA GLU A 75 14.42 17.38 5.35
C GLU A 75 13.93 15.97 5.68
N TYR A 76 13.33 15.27 4.70
CA TYR A 76 12.88 13.90 4.88
C TYR A 76 13.99 12.90 4.57
N SER A 77 14.24 12.01 5.51
CA SER A 77 15.21 10.92 5.35
C SER A 77 14.62 9.68 4.67
N HIS A 78 13.29 9.52 4.77
CA HIS A 78 12.57 8.34 4.30
C HIS A 78 11.24 8.76 3.68
N CYS A 79 10.70 7.91 2.81
CA CYS A 79 9.38 8.09 2.24
C CYS A 79 8.55 6.82 2.42
N LEU A 80 7.25 7.00 2.66
CA LEU A 80 6.23 5.97 2.66
C LEU A 80 5.17 6.33 1.63
N ILE A 81 5.10 5.58 0.52
CA ILE A 81 4.00 5.64 -0.44
C ILE A 81 2.94 4.62 0.00
N MET A 82 1.66 4.99 -0.05
CA MET A 82 0.56 4.06 0.22
C MET A 82 -0.61 4.26 -0.75
N ASP A 83 -1.28 3.15 -1.07
CA ASP A 83 -2.64 3.19 -1.61
C ASP A 83 -3.59 3.81 -0.57
N SER A 84 -4.71 4.37 -1.04
CA SER A 84 -5.70 5.02 -0.18
C SER A 84 -6.25 4.08 0.91
N ASP A 85 -6.31 2.77 0.66
CA ASP A 85 -6.83 1.73 1.55
C ASP A 85 -5.77 0.89 2.25
N ALA A 86 -4.54 1.40 2.33
CA ALA A 86 -3.44 0.80 3.08
C ALA A 86 -3.04 1.66 4.27
N PHE A 87 -2.66 1.04 5.39
CA PHE A 87 -2.18 1.77 6.57
C PHE A 87 -1.39 0.87 7.54
N PRO A 88 -0.49 1.44 8.35
CA PRO A 88 0.27 0.69 9.34
C PRO A 88 -0.61 0.30 10.54
N ILE A 89 -0.57 -0.96 10.94
CA ILE A 89 -1.37 -1.54 12.03
C ILE A 89 -0.56 -1.89 13.28
N GLU A 90 0.78 -1.88 13.17
CA GLU A 90 1.68 -2.26 14.26
C GLU A 90 2.37 -1.02 14.84
N LYS A 91 2.41 -0.91 16.17
CA LYS A 91 3.08 0.21 16.83
C LYS A 91 4.57 0.22 16.51
N LYS A 92 5.10 1.41 16.26
CA LYS A 92 6.51 1.65 15.90
C LYS A 92 6.92 0.84 14.66
N TRP A 93 6.00 0.65 13.71
CA TRP A 93 6.26 -0.09 12.47
C TRP A 93 7.49 0.48 11.75
N ASP A 94 7.66 1.80 11.78
CA ASP A 94 8.68 2.55 11.06
C ASP A 94 10.08 2.21 11.55
N TYR A 95 10.29 2.20 12.86
CA TYR A 95 11.57 1.77 13.45
C TYR A 95 11.85 0.30 13.21
N ARG A 96 10.82 -0.55 13.37
CA ARG A 96 10.97 -2.01 13.22
C ARG A 96 11.25 -2.41 11.78
N LEU A 97 10.58 -1.79 10.82
CA LEU A 97 10.80 -2.02 9.41
C LEU A 97 12.18 -1.51 8.99
N LYS A 98 12.56 -0.30 9.42
CA LYS A 98 13.90 0.23 9.14
C LYS A 98 14.99 -0.69 9.68
N LYS A 99 14.84 -1.18 10.91
CA LYS A 99 15.77 -2.17 11.48
C LYS A 99 15.82 -3.45 10.64
N ALA A 100 14.67 -4.00 10.24
CA ALA A 100 14.64 -5.21 9.41
C ALA A 100 15.32 -4.99 8.05
N MET A 101 15.13 -3.81 7.45
CA MET A 101 15.82 -3.42 6.22
C MET A 101 17.34 -3.31 6.43
N ASP A 102 17.79 -2.66 7.50
CA ASP A 102 19.21 -2.50 7.83
C ASP A 102 19.90 -3.85 8.06
N ASP A 103 19.28 -4.71 8.87
CA ASP A 103 19.78 -6.06 9.17
C ASP A 103 19.92 -6.91 7.89
N ASN A 104 19.18 -6.57 6.83
CA ASN A 104 19.20 -7.26 5.54
C ASN A 104 19.92 -6.48 4.42
N SER A 105 20.50 -5.32 4.74
CA SER A 105 21.14 -4.41 3.77
C SER A 105 20.21 -4.02 2.61
N CYS A 106 18.94 -3.76 2.92
CA CYS A 106 17.92 -3.30 1.98
C CYS A 106 17.64 -1.80 2.17
N TYR A 107 17.26 -1.10 1.10
CA TYR A 107 16.89 0.33 1.17
C TYR A 107 15.45 0.61 0.75
N VAL A 108 14.75 -0.39 0.23
CA VAL A 108 13.32 -0.34 -0.13
C VAL A 108 12.62 -1.52 0.52
N ALA A 109 11.38 -1.34 0.97
CA ALA A 109 10.49 -2.39 1.40
C ALA A 109 9.11 -2.20 0.76
N SER A 110 8.56 -3.28 0.20
CA SER A 110 7.26 -3.24 -0.47
C SER A 110 6.63 -4.63 -0.53
N PRO A 111 5.29 -4.76 -0.55
CA PRO A 111 4.62 -6.04 -0.70
C PRO A 111 4.96 -6.74 -2.02
N VAL A 112 5.11 -8.07 -1.93
CA VAL A 112 5.07 -8.95 -3.09
C VAL A 112 3.89 -9.89 -2.90
N ARG A 113 2.88 -9.76 -3.77
CA ARG A 113 1.59 -10.43 -3.63
C ARG A 113 1.58 -11.75 -4.39
N PHE A 114 2.34 -12.73 -3.93
CA PHE A 114 2.38 -14.05 -4.56
C PHE A 114 0.99 -14.71 -4.60
N GLU A 115 0.13 -14.41 -3.63
CA GLU A 115 -1.27 -14.83 -3.59
C GLU A 115 -2.16 -14.20 -4.69
N ASN A 116 -1.67 -13.15 -5.33
CA ASN A 116 -2.23 -12.55 -6.55
C ASN A 116 -1.42 -12.89 -7.81
N LEU A 117 -0.48 -13.85 -7.72
CA LEU A 117 0.43 -14.24 -8.80
C LEU A 117 1.44 -13.15 -9.20
N ASP A 118 1.62 -12.12 -8.37
CA ASP A 118 2.54 -11.02 -8.68
C ASP A 118 4.00 -11.47 -8.48
N THR A 119 4.88 -11.05 -9.39
CA THR A 119 6.34 -11.31 -9.39
C THR A 119 7.15 -10.05 -9.08
N PHE A 120 6.47 -8.97 -8.70
CA PHE A 120 7.01 -7.62 -8.59
C PHE A 120 6.61 -6.98 -7.25
N PHE A 121 7.31 -5.91 -6.89
CA PHE A 121 6.97 -5.09 -5.73
C PHE A 121 5.78 -4.19 -6.04
N HIS A 122 4.70 -4.36 -5.27
CA HIS A 122 3.44 -3.65 -5.48
C HIS A 122 3.44 -2.28 -4.78
N PRO A 123 2.97 -1.21 -5.42
CA PRO A 123 3.04 0.15 -4.88
C PRO A 123 2.07 0.43 -3.72
N CYS A 124 1.24 -0.53 -3.32
CA CYS A 124 0.24 -0.31 -2.27
C CYS A 124 0.83 0.11 -0.92
N VAL A 125 2.06 -0.33 -0.64
CA VAL A 125 2.91 0.18 0.44
C VAL A 125 4.35 0.16 -0.07
N VAL A 126 5.04 1.30 -0.03
CA VAL A 126 6.46 1.37 -0.37
C VAL A 126 7.16 2.24 0.64
N PHE A 127 7.99 1.64 1.49
CA PHE A 127 8.82 2.37 2.44
C PHE A 127 10.27 2.34 1.97
N PHE A 128 10.93 3.48 1.86
CA PHE A 128 12.31 3.52 1.39
C PHE A 128 13.14 4.64 2.03
N ASP A 129 14.44 4.37 2.14
CA ASP A 129 15.48 5.33 2.52
C ASP A 129 15.80 6.22 1.31
N ARG A 130 16.12 7.49 1.54
CA ARG A 130 16.55 8.43 0.48
C ARG A 130 17.69 7.88 -0.39
N LYS A 131 18.57 7.03 0.16
CA LYS A 131 19.65 6.35 -0.58
C LYS A 131 19.17 5.43 -1.69
N ALA A 132 17.89 5.05 -1.69
CA ALA A 132 17.29 4.23 -2.75
C ALA A 132 16.94 5.04 -4.02
N LEU A 133 17.03 6.38 -3.98
CA LEU A 133 16.75 7.21 -5.13
C LEU A 133 17.87 7.12 -6.20
N PRO A 134 17.51 7.19 -7.51
CA PRO A 134 16.15 7.29 -8.04
C PRO A 134 15.40 5.95 -7.93
N LEU A 135 14.11 6.03 -7.61
CA LEU A 135 13.22 4.87 -7.52
C LEU A 135 12.38 4.77 -8.79
N ASP A 136 12.47 3.65 -9.52
CA ASP A 136 11.69 3.45 -10.73
C ASP A 136 10.29 2.94 -10.38
N VAL A 137 9.27 3.80 -10.48
CA VAL A 137 7.86 3.46 -10.24
C VAL A 137 7.01 3.93 -11.41
N GLY A 138 6.08 3.08 -11.86
CA GLY A 138 5.15 3.47 -12.93
C GLY A 138 4.42 2.28 -13.54
N LEU A 139 3.53 2.57 -14.50
CA LEU A 139 2.80 1.56 -15.27
C LEU A 139 3.74 0.87 -16.27
N LYS A 140 3.92 -0.44 -16.13
CA LYS A 140 4.87 -1.21 -16.94
C LYS A 140 4.29 -2.57 -17.35
N PRO A 141 4.71 -3.10 -18.51
CA PRO A 141 4.45 -4.48 -18.85
C PRO A 141 5.26 -5.39 -17.92
N ILE A 142 4.59 -6.40 -17.39
CA ILE A 142 5.16 -7.42 -16.51
C ILE A 142 4.62 -8.80 -16.90
N GLU A 143 5.28 -9.83 -16.38
CA GLU A 143 4.86 -11.21 -16.49
C GLU A 143 4.56 -11.76 -15.09
N ASN A 144 3.37 -12.32 -14.91
CA ASN A 144 2.97 -12.90 -13.62
C ASN A 144 3.60 -14.31 -13.42
N LEU A 145 3.35 -14.94 -12.28
CA LEU A 145 3.89 -16.27 -11.95
C LEU A 145 3.48 -17.40 -12.93
N LEU A 146 2.49 -17.17 -13.80
CA LEU A 146 2.02 -18.12 -14.80
C LEU A 146 2.52 -17.82 -16.22
N GLY A 147 3.39 -16.83 -16.39
CA GLY A 147 3.86 -16.42 -17.71
C GLY A 147 2.89 -15.50 -18.47
N HIS A 148 1.80 -15.04 -17.84
CA HIS A 148 0.84 -14.14 -18.49
C HIS A 148 1.32 -12.69 -18.41
N LYS A 149 1.32 -12.02 -19.56
CA LYS A 149 1.64 -10.59 -19.66
C LYS A 149 0.49 -9.72 -19.18
N CYS A 150 0.80 -8.68 -18.42
CA CYS A 150 -0.16 -7.64 -18.03
C CYS A 150 0.55 -6.31 -17.74
N ASP A 151 -0.20 -5.21 -17.81
CA ASP A 151 0.31 -3.89 -17.43
C ASP A 151 -0.08 -3.56 -16.00
N GLU A 152 0.91 -3.27 -15.17
CA GLU A 152 0.73 -2.95 -13.75
C GLU A 152 1.56 -1.76 -13.31
N VAL A 153 1.09 -1.06 -12.29
CA VAL A 153 1.91 -0.08 -11.58
C VAL A 153 2.85 -0.86 -10.67
N VAL A 154 4.15 -0.71 -10.89
CA VAL A 154 5.17 -1.52 -10.22
C VAL A 154 6.29 -0.67 -9.65
N VAL A 155 6.93 -1.18 -8.60
CA VAL A 155 8.17 -0.61 -8.04
C VAL A 155 9.34 -1.47 -8.49
N LYS A 156 10.32 -0.85 -9.14
CA LYS A 156 11.58 -1.47 -9.59
C LYS A 156 12.75 -0.81 -8.86
N PRO A 157 13.12 -1.29 -7.67
CA PRO A 157 14.24 -0.71 -6.94
C PRO A 157 15.56 -1.02 -7.66
N ASN A 158 16.44 -0.01 -7.77
CA ASN A 158 17.81 -0.15 -8.29
C ASN A 158 18.79 -0.72 -7.23
N CYS A 159 18.26 -1.22 -6.12
CA CYS A 159 19.00 -1.72 -4.98
C CYS A 159 18.28 -2.95 -4.39
N LYS A 160 18.90 -3.57 -3.38
CA LYS A 160 18.26 -4.68 -2.67
C LYS A 160 17.01 -4.19 -1.95
N ALA A 161 15.91 -4.89 -2.18
CA ALA A 161 14.62 -4.61 -1.56
C ALA A 161 14.17 -5.73 -0.63
N PHE A 162 13.45 -5.34 0.42
CA PHE A 162 12.91 -6.21 1.45
C PHE A 162 11.44 -6.55 1.12
N PRO A 163 11.12 -7.82 0.80
CA PRO A 163 9.75 -8.19 0.45
C PRO A 163 8.85 -8.24 1.68
N LEU A 164 7.73 -7.53 1.64
CA LEU A 164 6.69 -7.60 2.67
C LEU A 164 5.68 -8.69 2.29
N LEU A 165 5.90 -9.91 2.80
CA LEU A 165 5.01 -11.04 2.50
C LEU A 165 3.71 -10.98 3.30
N LYS A 166 2.64 -11.59 2.76
CA LYS A 166 1.36 -11.73 3.45
C LYS A 166 1.52 -12.59 4.71
N THR A 167 0.88 -12.17 5.80
CA THR A 167 1.03 -12.72 7.16
C THR A 167 -0.29 -12.90 7.92
N ASN A 168 -1.43 -12.81 7.22
CA ASN A 168 -2.73 -13.11 7.81
C ASN A 168 -2.71 -14.47 8.53
N VAL A 169 -3.18 -14.51 9.77
CA VAL A 169 -3.52 -15.76 10.46
C VAL A 169 -4.91 -16.22 10.02
N PHE A 170 -5.85 -15.29 9.93
CA PHE A 170 -7.16 -15.52 9.32
C PHE A 170 -7.25 -14.74 8.00
N SER A 171 -7.45 -15.46 6.90
CA SER A 171 -7.49 -14.91 5.54
C SER A 171 -8.88 -15.09 4.92
N PRO A 172 -9.81 -14.13 5.11
CA PRO A 172 -11.18 -14.24 4.59
C PRO A 172 -11.26 -14.12 3.05
N HIS A 173 -10.19 -13.65 2.42
CA HIS A 173 -10.06 -13.48 1.00
C HIS A 173 -8.58 -13.67 0.58
N PRO A 174 -8.28 -14.22 -0.62
CA PRO A 174 -6.90 -14.39 -1.09
C PRO A 174 -6.12 -13.08 -1.16
N VAL A 175 -6.66 -12.03 -1.79
CA VAL A 175 -5.94 -10.75 -1.94
C VAL A 175 -6.48 -9.63 -1.04
N ALA A 176 -7.81 -9.48 -0.92
CA ALA A 176 -8.41 -8.45 -0.09
C ALA A 176 -8.16 -8.65 1.42
N ALA A 177 -8.19 -7.53 2.16
CA ALA A 177 -7.97 -7.49 3.61
C ALA A 177 -6.68 -8.23 4.04
N SER A 178 -5.58 -7.94 3.35
CA SER A 178 -4.28 -8.57 3.59
C SER A 178 -3.46 -7.79 4.60
N ILE A 179 -2.69 -8.53 5.40
CA ILE A 179 -1.70 -8.00 6.32
C ILE A 179 -0.32 -8.39 5.80
N TYR A 180 0.52 -7.40 5.49
CA TYR A 180 1.89 -7.61 5.05
C TYR A 180 2.86 -7.41 6.21
N TYR A 181 3.72 -8.40 6.40
CA TYR A 181 4.80 -8.43 7.40
C TYR A 181 4.36 -8.11 8.83
N ASN A 182 3.11 -8.45 9.20
CA ASN A 182 2.46 -8.08 10.46
C ASN A 182 2.49 -6.57 10.76
N MET A 183 2.66 -5.73 9.75
CA MET A 183 2.88 -4.28 9.92
C MET A 183 1.87 -3.43 9.18
N PHE A 184 1.47 -3.83 7.96
CA PHE A 184 0.57 -3.03 7.14
C PHE A 184 -0.68 -3.81 6.80
N TYR A 185 -1.82 -3.15 6.94
CA TYR A 185 -3.06 -3.60 6.35
C TYR A 185 -3.19 -3.00 4.95
N HIS A 186 -3.77 -3.77 4.02
CA HIS A 186 -4.14 -3.30 2.70
C HIS A 186 -5.44 -3.98 2.28
N HIS A 187 -6.44 -3.17 1.88
CA HIS A 187 -7.74 -3.71 1.57
C HIS A 187 -7.85 -4.30 0.16
N GLY A 188 -7.23 -3.67 -0.84
CA GLY A 188 -7.15 -4.14 -2.22
C GLY A 188 -8.10 -3.46 -3.22
N PHE A 189 -8.93 -2.52 -2.79
CA PHE A 189 -9.90 -1.80 -3.64
C PHE A 189 -10.39 -0.46 -3.05
N GLY A 190 -9.46 0.39 -2.60
CA GLY A 190 -9.78 1.69 -1.99
C GLY A 190 -10.47 2.69 -2.90
N SER A 191 -9.95 2.84 -4.12
CA SER A 191 -10.33 3.86 -5.10
C SER A 191 -10.73 3.26 -6.47
N ARG A 192 -10.89 1.94 -6.55
CA ARG A 192 -11.16 1.23 -7.81
C ARG A 192 -11.95 -0.04 -7.56
N SER A 193 -12.59 -0.57 -8.60
CA SER A 193 -13.17 -1.92 -8.56
C SER A 193 -12.12 -2.97 -8.22
N PHE A 194 -12.49 -3.94 -7.39
CA PHE A 194 -11.62 -5.03 -7.02
C PHE A 194 -11.35 -5.96 -8.21
N ILE A 195 -10.08 -6.13 -8.58
CA ILE A 195 -9.63 -7.06 -9.62
C ILE A 195 -8.61 -7.99 -8.98
N CYS A 196 -8.80 -9.30 -9.11
CA CYS A 196 -7.91 -10.29 -8.53
C CYS A 196 -7.60 -11.40 -9.55
N ARG A 197 -6.32 -11.56 -9.88
CA ARG A 197 -5.87 -12.52 -10.89
C ARG A 197 -6.12 -13.96 -10.45
N SER A 198 -5.86 -14.26 -9.18
CA SER A 198 -5.94 -15.62 -8.66
C SER A 198 -7.37 -16.18 -8.63
N ILE A 199 -8.41 -15.33 -8.62
CA ILE A 199 -9.79 -15.80 -8.71
C ILE A 199 -10.10 -16.34 -10.11
N HIS A 200 -9.52 -15.76 -11.16
CA HIS A 200 -9.78 -16.15 -12.55
C HIS A 200 -9.04 -17.43 -12.97
N VAL A 201 -8.02 -17.84 -12.21
CA VAL A 201 -7.28 -19.08 -12.46
C VAL A 201 -7.85 -20.17 -11.55
N ASN A 202 -8.75 -21.00 -12.10
CA ASN A 202 -9.21 -22.27 -11.52
C ASN A 202 -10.09 -22.21 -10.24
N ASN A 203 -11.00 -21.23 -10.09
CA ASN A 203 -11.91 -21.18 -8.93
C ASN A 203 -11.16 -21.26 -7.59
N TYR A 204 -10.00 -20.61 -7.47
CA TYR A 204 -9.04 -20.86 -6.38
C TYR A 204 -9.62 -20.69 -4.96
N HIS A 205 -10.77 -20.01 -4.80
CA HIS A 205 -11.46 -19.88 -3.52
C HIS A 205 -13.01 -19.80 -3.65
N PRO A 206 -13.73 -20.94 -3.77
CA PRO A 206 -15.17 -20.94 -3.53
C PRO A 206 -15.43 -20.52 -2.08
N GLY A 207 -16.16 -19.42 -1.86
CA GLY A 207 -16.48 -18.90 -0.53
C GLY A 207 -15.59 -17.76 -0.02
N ALA A 208 -14.75 -17.16 -0.89
CA ALA A 208 -14.09 -15.90 -0.53
C ALA A 208 -15.14 -14.84 -0.15
N THR A 209 -14.92 -14.15 0.96
CA THR A 209 -15.86 -13.12 1.42
C THR A 209 -15.87 -11.97 0.43
N CYS A 210 -17.06 -11.48 0.05
CA CYS A 210 -17.19 -10.31 -0.81
C CYS A 210 -16.34 -9.14 -0.25
N PRO A 211 -15.48 -8.52 -1.08
CA PRO A 211 -14.63 -7.42 -0.62
C PRO A 211 -15.43 -6.32 0.10
N ASP A 212 -16.59 -5.90 -0.43
CA ASP A 212 -17.44 -4.88 0.22
C ASP A 212 -17.91 -5.27 1.62
N ALA A 213 -18.17 -6.55 1.87
CA ALA A 213 -18.54 -7.03 3.20
C ALA A 213 -17.36 -6.95 4.18
N LEU A 214 -16.13 -7.14 3.67
CA LEU A 214 -14.91 -6.91 4.44
C LEU A 214 -14.72 -5.42 4.74
N ALA A 215 -14.97 -4.53 3.78
CA ALA A 215 -14.92 -3.07 4.00
C ALA A 215 -15.89 -2.65 5.11
N LYS A 216 -17.15 -3.10 5.04
CA LYS A 216 -18.18 -2.83 6.06
C LYS A 216 -17.74 -3.31 7.44
N SER A 217 -17.16 -4.51 7.52
CA SER A 217 -16.66 -5.08 8.77
C SER A 217 -15.50 -4.27 9.35
N LEU A 218 -14.55 -3.86 8.49
CA LEU A 218 -13.44 -2.98 8.88
C LEU A 218 -13.97 -1.66 9.43
N PHE A 219 -14.82 -0.95 8.68
CA PHE A 219 -15.29 0.38 9.08
C PHE A 219 -16.17 0.37 10.33
N SER A 220 -16.83 -0.76 10.62
CA SER A 220 -17.67 -0.90 11.82
C SER A 220 -16.84 -1.06 13.09
N ASN A 221 -15.72 -1.80 13.04
CA ASN A 221 -14.79 -1.94 14.15
C ASN A 221 -13.37 -2.28 13.66
N PRO A 222 -12.56 -1.27 13.28
CA PRO A 222 -11.27 -1.50 12.65
C PRO A 222 -10.33 -2.36 13.49
N LYS A 223 -10.23 -2.07 14.80
CA LYS A 223 -9.32 -2.75 15.72
C LYS A 223 -9.70 -4.22 15.89
N SER A 224 -10.98 -4.53 16.07
CA SER A 224 -11.47 -5.91 16.18
C SER A 224 -11.24 -6.67 14.88
N PHE A 225 -11.58 -6.06 13.74
CA PHE A 225 -11.39 -6.67 12.43
C PHE A 225 -9.92 -7.01 12.16
N ILE A 226 -9.00 -6.06 12.37
CA ILE A 226 -7.56 -6.28 12.20
C ILE A 226 -7.04 -7.32 13.19
N SER A 227 -7.46 -7.28 14.46
CA SER A 227 -7.06 -8.28 15.46
C SER A 227 -7.45 -9.70 15.04
N LYS A 228 -8.65 -9.87 14.48
CA LYS A 228 -9.11 -11.15 13.92
C LYS A 228 -8.19 -11.63 12.79
N LEU A 229 -7.84 -10.77 11.84
CA LEU A 229 -6.92 -11.12 10.74
C LEU A 229 -5.54 -11.55 11.26
N MET A 230 -5.06 -10.93 12.34
CA MET A 230 -3.81 -11.28 13.02
C MET A 230 -3.93 -12.47 13.98
N GLY A 231 -5.12 -13.07 14.16
CA GLY A 231 -5.34 -14.13 15.15
C GLY A 231 -5.16 -13.70 16.61
N LYS A 232 -5.22 -12.39 16.89
CA LYS A 232 -5.15 -11.83 18.24
C LYS A 232 -6.53 -11.95 18.89
N LYS A 233 -6.59 -12.31 20.18
CA LYS A 233 -7.83 -12.28 20.96
C LYS A 233 -8.33 -10.83 21.02
N THR A 234 -9.58 -10.61 20.66
CA THR A 234 -10.26 -9.34 20.87
C THR A 234 -10.39 -9.11 22.37
N ILE A 235 -9.82 -8.00 22.86
CA ILE A 235 -10.00 -7.51 24.23
C ILE A 235 -11.19 -6.56 24.21
#